data_AF-A0A316H0P6-F1
#
_entry.id   AF-A0A316H0P6-F1
#
_cell.length_a   1.000
_cell.length_b   1.000
_cell.length_c   1.000
_cell.angle_alpha   90.00
_cell.angle_beta   90.00
_cell.angle_gamma   90.00
#
_symmetry.space_group_name_H-M   'P 1'
#
loop_
_entity.id
_entity.type
_entity.pdbx_description
1 polymer ?
#
loop_
_entity_poly.entity_id
_entity_poly.type
_entity_poly.pdbx_seq_one_letter_code
_entity_poly.pdbx_strand_id
1 'polypeptide(L)'
;MVAEQVRATSDQQLSQDEIAAITAELAKYEIIYPRTQQAPLTTHNGEGCLWTWDFECLRLDRARHAYSKSPDALPPAMRSYFEAIWKDQAAHEMAGMGHIPFSFVHQFDMDKDVTLLELPTSNLMGWMFGDVDNLVVTIRKEDLAAGRFDAVRVQVSN
;
A
#
# COMPACT_ATOMS: atom_id res chain seq x y z
N MET A 1 3.02 24.68 36.85
CA MET A 1 2.67 25.78 35.92
C MET A 1 3.12 25.60 34.47
N VAL A 2 4.05 24.68 34.13
CA VAL A 2 4.40 24.41 32.71
C VAL A 2 3.65 23.19 32.15
N ALA A 3 3.31 22.21 33.00
CA ALA A 3 2.59 20.99 32.61
C ALA A 3 1.10 21.21 32.27
N GLU A 4 0.49 22.33 32.71
CA GLU A 4 -0.90 22.68 32.39
C GLU A 4 -1.04 23.35 31.02
N GLN A 5 -0.01 24.04 30.52
CA GLN A 5 -0.03 24.68 29.20
C GLN A 5 0.10 23.68 28.05
N VAL A 6 0.77 22.54 28.25
CA VAL A 6 0.92 21.49 27.23
C VAL A 6 -0.38 20.70 27.04
N ARG A 7 -1.20 20.56 28.08
CA ARG A 7 -2.53 19.94 27.96
C ARG A 7 -3.55 20.85 27.26
N ALA A 8 -3.45 22.17 27.46
CA ALA A 8 -4.37 23.14 26.87
C ALA A 8 -4.23 23.31 25.35
N THR A 9 -3.09 22.89 24.76
CA THR A 9 -2.84 22.94 23.30
C THR A 9 -3.26 21.67 22.57
N SER A 10 -3.66 20.61 23.29
CA SER A 10 -3.87 19.28 22.72
C SER A 10 -5.26 19.07 22.07
N ASP A 11 -6.17 20.03 22.20
CA ASP A 11 -7.54 19.98 21.65
C ASP A 11 -7.77 21.02 20.52
N GLN A 12 -6.73 21.75 20.10
CA GLN A 12 -6.88 22.66 18.98
C GLN A 12 -6.95 21.85 17.68
N GLN A 13 -8.17 21.55 17.26
CA GLN A 13 -8.44 20.94 15.97
C GLN A 13 -7.97 21.89 14.87
N LEU A 14 -7.05 21.41 14.02
CA LEU A 14 -6.54 22.20 12.90
C LEU A 14 -7.69 22.61 11.98
N SER A 15 -7.67 23.86 11.53
CA SER A 15 -8.59 24.35 10.52
C SER A 15 -8.36 23.66 9.17
N GLN A 16 -9.36 23.70 8.29
CA GLN A 16 -9.23 23.11 6.95
C GLN A 16 -8.11 23.76 6.13
N ASP A 17 -7.88 25.06 6.30
CA ASP A 17 -6.83 25.79 5.60
C ASP A 17 -5.43 25.37 6.10
N GLU A 18 -5.26 25.16 7.40
CA GLU A 18 -4.03 24.63 7.98
C GLU A 18 -3.75 23.20 7.50
N ILE A 19 -4.78 22.35 7.48
CA ILE A 19 -4.66 20.97 6.97
C ILE A 19 -4.30 20.98 5.48
N ALA A 20 -4.90 21.87 4.69
CA ALA A 20 -4.59 22.02 3.28
C ALA A 20 -3.14 22.48 3.08
N ALA A 21 -2.67 23.45 3.86
CA ALA A 21 -1.29 23.93 3.80
C ALA A 21 -0.28 22.83 4.16
N ILE A 22 -0.54 22.07 5.23
CA ILE A 22 0.29 20.93 5.64
C ILE A 22 0.28 19.85 4.56
N THR A 23 -0.90 19.50 4.03
CA THR A 23 -1.03 18.47 2.99
C THR A 23 -0.30 18.88 1.71
N ALA A 24 -0.42 20.14 1.30
CA ALA A 24 0.27 20.67 0.13
C ALA A 24 1.79 20.69 0.31
N GLU A 25 2.28 20.94 1.53
CA GLU A 25 3.70 20.85 1.84
C GLU A 25 4.17 19.39 1.77
N LEU A 26 3.45 18.47 2.41
CA LEU A 26 3.77 17.04 2.39
C LEU A 26 3.73 16.45 0.96
N ALA A 27 2.83 16.91 0.11
CA ALA A 27 2.70 16.45 -1.27
C ALA A 27 3.91 16.75 -2.16
N LYS A 28 4.80 17.67 -1.76
CA LYS A 28 6.04 17.98 -2.48
C LYS A 28 7.12 16.92 -2.30
N TYR A 29 6.94 16.01 -1.35
CA TYR A 29 7.87 14.94 -1.04
C TYR A 29 7.27 13.65 -1.58
N GLU A 30 7.82 13.12 -2.68
CA GLU A 30 7.28 11.94 -3.38
C GLU A 30 7.13 10.75 -2.42
N ILE A 31 5.92 10.18 -2.40
CA ILE A 31 5.65 8.84 -1.83
C ILE A 31 5.49 7.90 -3.02
N ILE A 32 6.60 7.63 -3.70
CA ILE A 32 6.65 6.54 -4.65
C ILE A 32 7.75 5.63 -4.15
N TYR A 33 7.38 4.42 -3.74
CA TYR A 33 8.35 3.37 -3.46
C TYR A 33 9.23 3.17 -4.71
N PRO A 34 10.59 3.21 -4.63
CA PRO A 34 11.45 3.69 -3.56
C PRO A 34 12.23 4.94 -4.01
N ARG A 35 11.62 6.12 -3.93
CA ARG A 35 12.30 7.42 -4.04
C ARG A 35 11.70 8.39 -3.03
N THR A 36 12.14 8.26 -1.78
CA THR A 36 11.91 9.31 -0.77
C THR A 36 12.85 10.48 -1.04
N GLN A 37 12.32 11.60 -1.51
CA GLN A 37 12.99 12.89 -1.35
C GLN A 37 12.71 13.37 0.08
N GLN A 38 13.74 13.38 0.94
CA GLN A 38 13.59 13.78 2.35
C GLN A 38 13.31 15.28 2.46
N ALA A 39 12.33 15.66 3.26
CA ALA A 39 12.08 17.05 3.63
C ALA A 39 13.15 17.54 4.63
N PRO A 40 13.45 18.85 4.69
CA PRO A 40 14.29 19.42 5.74
C PRO A 40 13.76 19.13 7.15
N LEU A 41 12.43 19.11 7.31
CA LEU A 41 11.76 18.76 8.57
C LEU A 41 11.82 17.25 8.87
N THR A 42 12.11 16.44 7.85
CA THR A 42 12.24 14.98 7.96
C THR A 42 13.70 14.49 7.96
N THR A 43 14.66 15.42 7.92
CA THR A 43 16.10 15.13 7.89
C THR A 43 16.56 14.65 9.27
N HIS A 44 16.98 13.39 9.37
CA HIS A 44 17.52 12.82 10.61
C HIS A 44 19.03 13.05 10.71
N ASN A 45 19.53 13.32 11.92
CA ASN A 45 20.94 13.57 12.25
C ASN A 45 21.82 12.29 12.29
N GLY A 46 21.46 11.25 11.53
CA GLY A 46 22.31 10.06 11.34
C GLY A 46 22.13 8.89 12.33
N GLU A 47 21.31 9.00 13.39
CA GLU A 47 21.13 7.90 14.36
C GLU A 47 19.79 7.12 14.25
N GLY A 48 18.93 7.41 13.26
CA GLY A 48 17.63 6.77 13.11
C GLY A 48 17.13 6.86 11.67
N CYS A 49 17.24 5.76 10.92
CA CYS A 49 17.21 5.82 9.46
C CYS A 49 15.82 5.67 8.79
N LEU A 50 14.72 5.59 9.55
CA LEU A 50 13.40 5.21 9.00
C LEU A 50 12.20 6.01 9.51
N TRP A 51 12.37 7.02 10.36
CA TRP A 51 11.19 7.65 10.97
C TRP A 51 10.24 8.32 9.97
N THR A 52 10.77 8.90 8.89
CA THR A 52 9.96 9.49 7.80
C THR A 52 9.17 8.43 7.08
N TRP A 53 9.82 7.29 6.85
CA TRP A 53 9.23 6.11 6.24
C TRP A 53 8.08 5.58 7.11
N ASP A 54 8.35 5.37 8.40
CA ASP A 54 7.37 4.90 9.37
C ASP A 54 6.19 5.87 9.51
N PHE A 55 6.47 7.17 9.54
CA PHE A 55 5.43 8.20 9.58
C PHE A 55 4.51 8.10 8.37
N GLU A 56 5.04 8.00 7.15
CA GLU A 56 4.23 7.92 5.94
C GLU A 56 3.44 6.60 5.86
N CYS A 57 4.05 5.47 6.22
CA CYS A 57 3.34 4.20 6.32
C CYS A 57 2.16 4.28 7.30
N LEU A 58 2.38 4.82 8.51
CA LEU A 58 1.34 4.97 9.51
C LEU A 58 0.27 5.99 9.10
N ARG A 59 0.66 7.06 8.40
CA ARG A 59 -0.26 8.08 7.90
C ARG A 59 -1.17 7.49 6.81
N LEU A 60 -0.62 6.77 5.85
CA LEU A 60 -1.36 6.09 4.79
C LEU A 60 -2.32 5.04 5.38
N ASP A 61 -1.84 4.20 6.30
CA ASP A 61 -2.65 3.16 6.94
C ASP A 61 -3.84 3.75 7.71
N ARG A 62 -3.59 4.79 8.54
CA ARG A 62 -4.67 5.50 9.24
C ARG A 62 -5.66 6.14 8.28
N ALA A 63 -5.18 6.79 7.22
CA ALA A 63 -6.05 7.42 6.23
C ALA A 63 -6.96 6.40 5.55
N ARG A 64 -6.41 5.24 5.15
CA ARG A 64 -7.16 4.13 4.55
C ARG A 64 -8.22 3.58 5.51
N HIS A 65 -7.87 3.37 6.78
CA HIS A 65 -8.80 2.89 7.80
C HIS A 65 -9.93 3.89 8.11
N ALA A 66 -9.66 5.19 8.06
CA ALA A 66 -10.69 6.21 8.22
C ALA A 66 -11.61 6.25 6.98
N TYR A 67 -11.02 6.28 5.79
CA TYR A 67 -11.74 6.34 4.52
C TYR A 67 -12.66 5.14 4.29
N SER A 68 -12.22 3.92 4.65
CA SER A 68 -13.02 2.70 4.49
C SER A 68 -14.27 2.65 5.39
N LYS A 69 -14.28 3.41 6.50
CA LYS A 69 -15.46 3.58 7.35
C LYS A 69 -16.38 4.68 6.82
N SER A 70 -15.80 5.79 6.38
CA SER A 70 -16.52 6.89 5.76
C SER A 70 -15.55 7.78 4.98
N PRO A 71 -15.79 8.06 3.69
CA PRO A 71 -14.96 9.00 2.92
C PRO A 71 -14.90 10.41 3.52
N ASP A 72 -15.96 10.83 4.23
CA ASP A 72 -16.04 12.15 4.88
C ASP A 72 -15.33 12.20 6.24
N ALA A 73 -14.79 11.07 6.73
CA ALA A 73 -13.95 11.05 7.92
C ALA A 73 -12.58 11.70 7.70
N LEU A 74 -12.19 11.90 6.43
CA LEU A 74 -10.97 12.62 6.08
C LEU A 74 -11.27 14.08 5.72
N PRO A 75 -10.43 15.03 6.17
CA PRO A 75 -10.46 16.39 5.67
C PRO A 75 -10.35 16.42 4.12
N PRO A 76 -11.08 17.29 3.40
CA PRO A 76 -11.12 17.27 1.94
C PRO A 76 -9.74 17.30 1.25
N ALA A 77 -8.81 18.12 1.74
CA ALA A 77 -7.45 18.18 1.18
C ALA A 77 -6.69 16.86 1.33
N MET A 78 -6.82 16.21 2.49
CA MET A 78 -6.20 14.92 2.78
C MET A 78 -6.85 13.80 1.97
N ARG A 79 -8.18 13.82 1.84
CA ARG A 79 -8.91 12.88 1.00
C ARG A 79 -8.46 12.94 -0.44
N SER A 80 -8.46 14.13 -1.06
CA SER A 80 -8.05 14.28 -2.46
C SER A 80 -6.61 13.83 -2.70
N TYR A 81 -5.72 14.09 -1.74
CA TYR A 81 -4.34 13.61 -1.81
C TYR A 81 -4.25 12.08 -1.81
N PHE A 82 -4.91 11.40 -0.86
CA PHE A 82 -4.85 9.94 -0.78
C PHE A 82 -5.64 9.23 -1.87
N GLU A 83 -6.77 9.78 -2.33
CA GLU A 83 -7.52 9.23 -3.46
C GLU A 83 -6.68 9.20 -4.73
N ALA A 84 -5.81 10.19 -4.96
CA ALA A 84 -4.89 10.18 -6.09
C ALA A 84 -3.89 9.02 -5.99
N ILE A 85 -3.31 8.80 -4.81
CA ILE A 85 -2.37 7.69 -4.54
C ILE A 85 -3.07 6.34 -4.68
N TRP A 86 -4.23 6.17 -4.05
CA TRP A 86 -4.98 4.90 -4.08
C TRP A 86 -5.51 4.58 -5.47
N LYS A 87 -5.85 5.60 -6.28
CA LYS A 87 -6.24 5.40 -7.67
C LYS A 87 -5.08 4.84 -8.50
N ASP A 88 -3.88 5.38 -8.31
CA ASP A 88 -2.68 4.87 -8.97
C ASP A 88 -2.34 3.45 -8.51
N GLN A 89 -2.36 3.20 -7.19
CA GLN A 89 -2.15 1.85 -6.63
C GLN A 89 -3.19 0.85 -7.15
N ALA A 90 -4.46 1.20 -7.17
CA ALA A 90 -5.52 0.32 -7.67
C ALA A 90 -5.36 -0.04 -9.16
N ALA A 91 -4.71 0.81 -9.96
CA ALA A 91 -4.44 0.53 -11.36
C ALA A 91 -3.29 -0.46 -11.57
N HIS A 92 -2.33 -0.53 -10.64
CA HIS A 92 -1.12 -1.35 -10.75
C HIS A 92 -1.14 -2.60 -9.87
N GLU A 93 -1.90 -2.60 -8.78
CA GLU A 93 -1.99 -3.67 -7.78
C GLU A 93 -3.21 -4.59 -8.06
N MET A 94 -3.53 -4.82 -9.34
CA MET A 94 -4.68 -5.62 -9.76
C MET A 94 -4.37 -7.12 -9.78
N ALA A 95 -5.27 -7.91 -9.20
CA ALA A 95 -5.19 -9.36 -9.28
C ALA A 95 -5.41 -9.87 -10.72
N GLY A 96 -4.69 -10.92 -11.09
CA GLY A 96 -4.81 -11.59 -12.40
C GLY A 96 -5.37 -13.01 -12.27
N MET A 97 -6.05 -13.49 -13.32
CA MET A 97 -6.55 -14.87 -13.42
C MET A 97 -6.50 -15.36 -14.88
N GLY A 98 -6.32 -16.68 -15.09
CA GLY A 98 -6.42 -17.31 -16.41
C GLY A 98 -5.28 -17.03 -17.38
N HIS A 99 -4.13 -16.61 -16.86
CA HIS A 99 -2.97 -16.15 -17.63
C HIS A 99 -1.70 -16.93 -17.25
N ILE A 100 -0.59 -16.61 -17.91
CA ILE A 100 0.75 -17.00 -17.48
C ILE A 100 1.16 -16.01 -16.37
N PRO A 101 1.86 -16.46 -15.30
CA PRO A 101 2.27 -15.56 -14.23
C PRO A 101 3.01 -14.31 -14.73
N PHE A 102 2.79 -13.16 -14.08
CA PHE A 102 3.45 -11.90 -14.48
C PHE A 102 4.97 -11.94 -14.28
N SER A 103 5.41 -12.64 -13.23
CA SER A 103 6.81 -12.80 -12.84
C SER A 103 7.23 -14.27 -12.85
N PHE A 104 8.53 -14.54 -12.66
CA PHE A 104 9.02 -15.91 -12.76
C PHE A 104 8.50 -16.78 -11.60
N VAL A 105 8.00 -17.97 -11.95
CA VAL A 105 7.52 -18.97 -10.98
C VAL A 105 8.22 -20.30 -11.27
N HIS A 106 9.02 -20.76 -10.31
CA HIS A 106 9.95 -21.88 -10.47
C HIS A 106 9.36 -23.15 -11.09
N GLN A 107 8.12 -23.47 -10.74
CA GLN A 107 7.52 -24.75 -11.09
C GLN A 107 6.24 -24.57 -11.94
N PHE A 108 6.12 -23.47 -12.69
CA PHE A 108 5.02 -23.25 -13.62
C PHE A 108 5.35 -23.86 -14.99
N ASP A 109 4.49 -24.76 -15.48
CA ASP A 109 4.60 -25.35 -16.82
C ASP A 109 3.61 -24.67 -17.76
N MET A 110 4.09 -23.87 -18.73
CA MET A 110 3.23 -23.10 -19.66
C MET A 110 2.24 -23.97 -20.46
N ASP A 111 2.61 -25.22 -20.74
CA ASP A 111 1.77 -26.12 -21.53
C ASP A 111 0.70 -26.78 -20.65
N LYS A 112 1.01 -27.06 -19.38
CA LYS A 112 0.15 -27.84 -18.48
C LYS A 112 -0.60 -27.03 -17.44
N ASP A 113 -0.08 -25.89 -17.04
CA ASP A 113 -0.59 -25.11 -15.91
C ASP A 113 -1.33 -23.85 -16.39
N VAL A 114 -2.19 -23.34 -15.51
CA VAL A 114 -2.82 -22.02 -15.65
C VAL A 114 -2.80 -21.33 -14.28
N THR A 115 -2.61 -20.01 -14.28
CA THR A 115 -2.76 -19.20 -13.07
C THR A 115 -4.24 -19.11 -12.72
N LEU A 116 -4.62 -19.71 -11.59
CA LEU A 116 -5.96 -19.57 -11.04
C LEU A 116 -6.16 -18.18 -10.47
N LEU A 117 -5.17 -17.69 -9.71
CA LEU A 117 -5.16 -16.37 -9.11
C LEU A 117 -3.72 -15.91 -8.92
N GLU A 118 -3.42 -14.67 -9.29
CA GLU A 118 -2.17 -14.00 -8.94
C GLU A 118 -2.49 -12.69 -8.23
N LEU A 119 -1.89 -12.50 -7.06
CA LEU A 119 -2.04 -11.30 -6.23
C LEU A 119 -0.69 -10.61 -6.15
N PRO A 120 -0.54 -9.39 -6.69
CA PRO A 120 0.68 -8.62 -6.48
C PRO A 120 0.79 -8.19 -5.03
N THR A 121 2.01 -7.92 -4.56
CA THR A 121 2.21 -7.11 -3.35
C THR A 121 1.43 -5.81 -3.50
N SER A 122 0.69 -5.42 -2.45
CA SER A 122 -0.24 -4.30 -2.52
C SER A 122 -0.17 -3.47 -1.26
N ASN A 123 0.25 -2.22 -1.40
CA ASN A 123 0.18 -1.25 -0.30
C ASN A 123 -1.28 -0.90 -0.01
N LEU A 124 -2.14 -0.89 -1.03
CA LEU A 124 -3.56 -0.58 -0.88
C LEU A 124 -4.30 -1.65 -0.07
N MET A 125 -4.00 -2.94 -0.30
CA MET A 125 -4.58 -4.06 0.45
C MET A 125 -3.80 -4.40 1.73
N GLY A 126 -2.57 -3.91 1.86
CA GLY A 126 -1.73 -4.10 3.05
C GLY A 126 -1.10 -5.49 3.15
N TRP A 127 -0.90 -6.18 2.03
CA TRP A 127 -0.18 -7.45 1.98
C TRP A 127 1.13 -7.30 1.20
N MET A 128 2.10 -8.14 1.55
CA MET A 128 3.40 -8.23 0.91
C MET A 128 3.79 -9.70 0.82
N PHE A 129 4.33 -10.09 -0.33
CA PHE A 129 4.83 -11.44 -0.59
C PHE A 129 6.31 -11.34 -0.95
N GLY A 130 7.16 -12.16 -0.35
CA GLY A 130 8.60 -12.15 -0.63
C GLY A 130 9.24 -10.76 -0.45
N ASP A 131 10.05 -10.36 -1.42
CA ASP A 131 10.66 -9.02 -1.50
C ASP A 131 9.93 -8.17 -2.56
N VAL A 132 8.67 -7.82 -2.26
CA VAL A 132 7.78 -7.08 -3.17
C VAL A 132 7.35 -7.90 -4.41
N ASP A 133 7.19 -9.20 -4.21
CA ASP A 133 6.77 -10.20 -5.22
C ASP A 133 5.25 -10.42 -5.26
N ASN A 134 4.82 -11.35 -6.11
CA ASN A 134 3.43 -11.77 -6.28
C ASN A 134 3.18 -13.13 -5.62
N LEU A 135 2.02 -13.29 -4.99
CA LEU A 135 1.48 -14.61 -4.65
C LEU A 135 0.82 -15.20 -5.89
N VAL A 136 1.24 -16.41 -6.28
CA VAL A 136 0.75 -17.07 -7.48
C VAL A 136 0.13 -18.42 -7.09
N VAL A 137 -1.15 -18.58 -7.43
CA VAL A 137 -1.92 -19.82 -7.28
C VAL A 137 -2.11 -20.43 -8.66
N THR A 138 -1.55 -21.62 -8.87
CA THR A 138 -1.62 -22.34 -10.13
C THR A 138 -2.30 -23.69 -9.98
N ILE A 139 -2.85 -24.17 -11.08
CA ILE A 139 -3.48 -25.49 -11.20
C ILE A 139 -3.18 -26.06 -12.58
N ARG A 140 -3.12 -27.38 -12.71
CA ARG A 140 -3.05 -28.01 -14.02
C ARG A 140 -4.36 -27.83 -14.78
N LYS A 141 -4.29 -27.64 -16.09
CA LYS A 141 -5.46 -27.53 -16.98
C LYS A 141 -6.37 -28.77 -16.89
N GLU A 142 -5.79 -29.96 -16.73
CA GLU A 142 -6.54 -31.21 -16.56
C GLU A 142 -7.34 -31.25 -15.24
N ASP A 143 -6.75 -30.75 -14.16
CA ASP A 143 -7.38 -30.70 -12.84
C ASP A 143 -8.47 -29.64 -12.79
N LEU A 144 -8.23 -28.47 -13.41
CA LEU A 144 -9.22 -27.42 -13.55
C LEU A 144 -10.44 -27.91 -14.35
N ALA A 145 -10.22 -28.60 -15.47
CA ALA A 145 -11.29 -29.16 -16.29
C ALA A 145 -12.10 -30.23 -15.55
N ALA A 146 -11.46 -30.99 -14.65
CA ALA A 146 -12.11 -31.99 -13.81
C ALA A 146 -12.71 -31.41 -12.51
N GLY A 147 -12.54 -30.11 -12.24
CA GLY A 147 -12.99 -29.48 -10.99
C GLY A 147 -12.23 -29.92 -9.73
N ARG A 148 -11.00 -30.43 -9.88
CA ARG A 148 -10.15 -30.92 -8.78
C ARG A 148 -9.28 -29.81 -8.20
N PHE A 149 -9.83 -29.06 -7.27
CA PHE A 149 -9.13 -27.95 -6.61
C PHE A 149 -8.26 -28.39 -5.41
N ASP A 150 -8.20 -29.67 -5.10
CA ASP A 150 -7.32 -30.24 -4.07
C ASP A 150 -5.84 -30.30 -4.49
N ALA A 151 -5.54 -30.13 -5.78
CA ALA A 151 -4.20 -30.17 -6.36
C ALA A 151 -3.61 -28.77 -6.68
N VAL A 152 -4.20 -27.69 -6.14
CA VAL A 152 -3.68 -26.33 -6.36
C VAL A 152 -2.30 -26.14 -5.74
N ARG A 153 -1.49 -25.30 -6.38
CA ARG A 153 -0.12 -25.01 -5.95
C ARG A 153 0.01 -23.53 -5.69
N VAL A 154 0.61 -23.17 -4.57
CA VAL A 154 0.80 -21.79 -4.13
C VAL A 154 2.29 -21.50 -4.06
N GLN A 155 2.73 -20.43 -4.71
CA GLN A 155 4.12 -20.01 -4.78
C GLN A 155 4.21 -18.48 -4.65
N VAL A 156 5.38 -17.97 -4.27
CA VAL A 156 5.74 -16.56 -4.42
C VAL A 156 6.64 -16.46 -5.66
N SER A 157 6.46 -15.40 -6.46
CA SER A 157 7.33 -15.13 -7.61
C SER A 157 8.76 -14.76 -7.19
N ASN A 158 9.61 -14.52 -8.18
CA ASN A 158 10.97 -13.99 -8.06
C ASN A 158 11.28 -13.10 -9.28
#